data_AF-A0A958Z6C9-F1
#
_entry.id   AF-A0A958Z6C9-F1
#
_cell.length_a   1.000
_cell.length_b   1.000
_cell.length_c   1.000
_cell.angle_alpha   90.00
_cell.angle_beta   90.00
_cell.angle_gamma   90.00
#
_symmetry.space_group_name_H-M   'P 1'
#
loop_
_entity.id
_entity.type
_entity.pdbx_description
1 polymer ?
#
loop_
_entity_poly.entity_id
_entity_poly.type
_entity_poly.pdbx_seq_one_letter_code
_entity_poly.pdbx_strand_id
1 'polypeptide(L)'
;EVDMIEIGLPFSDPLADGPTIQASSTLALKNGMTTQLLFQQLEKIRETVSIPLIIMGYFNPILQYGVEAFCEKCAHIGIDGLIIPDLPVDVYQEHYQALFSQYNLLNIFLITPQTSEERIRYIDSVSNGFIYMVSSA
;
A
#
# COMPACT_ATOMS: atom_id res chain seq x y z
N GLU A 1 10.64 -17.81 9.84
CA GLU A 1 10.70 -16.43 10.36
C GLU A 1 9.89 -15.54 9.41
N VAL A 2 9.68 -14.27 9.72
CA VAL A 2 8.93 -13.33 8.87
C VAL A 2 9.92 -12.37 8.22
N ASP A 3 9.89 -12.26 6.89
CA ASP A 3 10.84 -11.45 6.12
C ASP A 3 10.32 -10.04 5.81
N MET A 4 9.01 -9.81 5.91
CA MET A 4 8.32 -8.56 5.60
C MET A 4 6.97 -8.50 6.34
N ILE A 5 6.51 -7.31 6.67
CA ILE A 5 5.16 -7.08 7.21
C ILE A 5 4.37 -6.18 6.26
N GLU A 6 3.18 -6.64 5.92
CA GLU A 6 2.15 -5.85 5.25
C GLU A 6 1.13 -5.36 6.27
N ILE A 7 0.84 -4.07 6.27
CA ILE A 7 -0.03 -3.40 7.23
C ILE A 7 -1.22 -2.83 6.46
N GLY A 8 -2.41 -3.36 6.73
CA GLY A 8 -3.65 -2.91 6.11
C GLY A 8 -4.08 -1.52 6.60
N LEU A 9 -4.32 -0.61 5.68
CA LEU A 9 -5.01 0.64 5.92
C LEU A 9 -6.53 0.36 5.91
N PRO A 10 -7.25 0.58 7.02
CA PRO A 10 -8.67 0.26 7.08
C PRO A 10 -9.48 1.15 6.11
N PHE A 11 -10.35 0.52 5.32
CA PHE A 11 -11.22 1.20 4.37
C PHE A 11 -12.65 0.66 4.44
N SER A 12 -13.64 1.55 4.25
CA SER A 12 -15.07 1.21 4.36
C SER A 12 -15.60 0.44 3.16
N ASP A 13 -15.04 0.68 1.97
CA ASP A 13 -15.53 0.13 0.71
C ASP A 13 -14.45 -0.67 -0.03
N PRO A 14 -13.88 -1.72 0.59
CA PRO A 14 -12.80 -2.48 0.01
C PRO A 14 -13.27 -3.40 -1.12
N LEU A 15 -13.18 -2.91 -2.36
CA LEU A 15 -13.65 -3.63 -3.56
C LEU A 15 -12.79 -4.86 -3.92
N ALA A 16 -11.51 -4.87 -3.55
CA ALA A 16 -10.55 -5.92 -3.91
C ALA A 16 -10.37 -7.00 -2.82
N ASP A 17 -10.91 -6.77 -1.62
CA ASP A 17 -10.68 -7.65 -0.48
C ASP A 17 -11.72 -8.77 -0.37
N GLY A 18 -11.26 -9.96 0.03
CA GLY A 18 -12.14 -11.08 0.37
C GLY A 18 -12.90 -10.86 1.69
N PRO A 19 -13.96 -11.65 1.96
CA PRO A 19 -14.88 -11.42 3.09
C PRO A 19 -14.19 -11.40 4.47
N THR A 20 -13.12 -12.17 4.66
CA THR A 20 -12.32 -12.16 5.89
C THR A 20 -11.66 -10.81 6.15
N ILE A 21 -11.05 -10.22 5.13
CA ILE A 21 -10.38 -8.92 5.24
C ILE A 21 -11.42 -7.81 5.38
N GLN A 22 -12.53 -7.87 4.64
CA GLN A 22 -13.64 -6.92 4.81
C GLN A 22 -14.21 -6.91 6.24
N ALA A 23 -14.38 -8.08 6.85
CA ALA A 23 -14.85 -8.21 8.22
C ALA A 23 -13.84 -7.61 9.22
N SER A 24 -12.54 -7.86 9.02
CA SER A 24 -11.46 -7.26 9.83
C SER A 24 -11.47 -5.73 9.75
N SER A 25 -11.50 -5.17 8.53
CA SER A 25 -11.57 -3.73 8.29
C SER A 25 -12.82 -3.10 8.90
N THR A 26 -13.98 -3.76 8.76
CA THR A 26 -15.24 -3.30 9.38
C THR A 26 -15.12 -3.23 10.90
N LEU A 27 -14.52 -4.24 11.53
CA LEU A 27 -14.31 -4.26 12.98
C LEU A 27 -13.33 -3.16 13.42
N ALA A 28 -12.22 -2.99 12.70
CA ALA A 28 -11.25 -1.94 12.98
C ALA A 28 -11.88 -0.55 12.90
N LEU A 29 -12.66 -0.27 11.84
CA LEU A 29 -13.38 1.00 11.69
C LEU A 29 -14.41 1.22 12.81
N LYS A 30 -15.17 0.20 13.18
CA LYS A 30 -16.11 0.27 14.33
C LYS A 30 -15.41 0.57 15.65
N ASN A 31 -14.17 0.12 15.81
CA ASN A 31 -13.33 0.41 16.98
C ASN A 31 -12.65 1.79 16.91
N GLY A 32 -12.92 2.59 15.87
CA GLY A 32 -12.39 3.95 15.73
C GLY A 32 -11.04 4.02 15.03
N MET A 33 -10.64 2.98 14.29
CA MET A 33 -9.39 3.00 13.53
C MET A 33 -9.43 4.05 12.42
N THR A 34 -8.35 4.82 12.28
CA THR A 34 -8.16 5.85 11.25
C THR A 34 -6.73 5.81 10.73
N THR A 35 -6.46 6.40 9.57
CA THR A 35 -5.08 6.59 9.05
C THR A 35 -4.19 7.32 10.07
N GLN A 36 -4.74 8.34 10.74
CA GLN A 36 -4.00 9.08 11.75
C GLN A 36 -3.64 8.21 12.97
N LEU A 37 -4.59 7.39 13.45
CA LEU A 37 -4.32 6.47 14.55
C LEU A 37 -3.30 5.39 14.15
N LEU A 38 -3.37 4.89 12.92
CA LEU A 38 -2.38 3.95 12.38
C LEU A 38 -0.98 4.55 12.44
N PHE A 39 -0.82 5.77 11.93
CA PHE A 39 0.46 6.47 11.95
C PHE A 39 0.98 6.74 13.37
N GLN A 40 0.10 7.05 14.33
CA GLN A 40 0.49 7.18 15.73
C GLN A 40 1.00 5.86 16.32
N GLN A 41 0.33 4.75 16.00
CA GLN A 41 0.74 3.42 16.48
C GLN A 41 2.07 2.96 15.86
N LEU A 42 2.37 3.40 14.64
CA LEU A 42 3.60 3.04 13.94
C LEU A 42 4.79 3.96 14.23
N GLU A 43 4.60 5.09 14.90
CA GLU A 43 5.64 6.13 15.08
C GLU A 43 6.97 5.63 15.67
N LYS A 44 6.94 4.54 16.44
CA LYS A 44 8.13 3.92 17.06
C LYS A 44 8.38 2.50 16.59
N ILE A 45 7.74 2.05 15.51
CA ILE A 45 7.83 0.67 15.04
C ILE A 45 9.27 0.27 14.71
N ARG A 46 10.08 1.22 14.24
CA ARG A 46 11.49 1.01 13.90
C ARG A 46 12.42 0.80 15.10
N GLU A 47 11.97 1.05 16.33
CA GLU A 47 12.72 0.67 17.52
C GLU A 47 12.73 -0.86 17.74
N THR A 48 11.77 -1.58 17.17
CA THR A 48 11.60 -3.03 17.37
C THR A 48 11.57 -3.84 16.07
N VAL A 49 11.29 -3.21 14.92
CA VAL A 49 11.12 -3.88 13.63
C VAL A 49 12.07 -3.31 12.57
N SER A 50 13.01 -4.15 12.11
CA SER A 50 13.98 -3.81 11.06
C SER A 50 13.67 -4.41 9.69
N ILE A 51 12.72 -5.34 9.60
CA ILE A 51 12.29 -5.92 8.32
C ILE A 51 11.43 -4.92 7.53
N PRO A 52 11.31 -5.08 6.19
CA PRO A 52 10.47 -4.24 5.38
C PRO A 52 9.02 -4.09 5.89
N LEU A 53 8.53 -2.86 5.92
CA LEU A 53 7.18 -2.47 6.31
C LEU A 53 6.46 -1.87 5.10
N ILE A 54 5.39 -2.52 4.67
CA ILE A 54 4.58 -2.12 3.53
C ILE A 54 3.18 -1.77 4.00
N ILE A 55 2.63 -0.62 3.59
CA ILE A 55 1.21 -0.33 3.81
C ILE A 55 0.41 -0.77 2.58
N MET A 56 -0.60 -1.59 2.79
CA MET A 56 -1.58 -1.93 1.75
C MET A 56 -2.89 -1.21 2.02
N GLY A 57 -3.42 -0.50 1.03
CA GLY A 57 -4.64 0.27 1.18
C GLY A 57 -5.19 0.82 -0.13
N TYR A 58 -6.34 1.46 -0.06
CA TYR A 58 -6.99 2.07 -1.23
C TYR A 58 -6.55 3.52 -1.41
N PHE A 59 -6.63 4.03 -2.63
CA PHE A 59 -6.15 5.36 -2.97
C PHE A 59 -7.00 6.47 -2.33
N ASN A 60 -8.31 6.26 -2.18
CA ASN A 60 -9.19 7.31 -1.66
C ASN A 60 -8.82 7.79 -0.24
N PRO A 61 -8.58 6.93 0.77
CA PRO A 61 -8.03 7.36 2.07
C PRO A 61 -6.74 8.17 1.99
N ILE A 62 -5.84 7.82 1.07
CA ILE A 62 -4.57 8.53 0.84
C ILE A 62 -4.85 9.92 0.26
N LEU A 63 -5.76 10.00 -0.70
CA LEU A 63 -6.19 11.26 -1.30
C LEU A 63 -6.84 12.20 -0.26
N GLN A 64 -7.71 11.67 0.61
CA GLN A 64 -8.36 12.45 1.68
C GLN A 64 -7.36 12.93 2.75
N TYR A 65 -6.31 12.16 3.02
CA TYR A 65 -5.21 12.59 3.91
C TYR A 65 -4.35 13.69 3.28
N GLY A 66 -4.30 13.73 1.94
CA GLY A 66 -3.34 14.50 1.16
C GLY A 66 -2.15 13.62 0.78
N VAL A 67 -1.97 13.38 -0.52
CA VAL A 67 -1.00 12.38 -1.02
C VAL A 67 0.43 12.69 -0.58
N GLU A 68 0.87 13.96 -0.69
CA GLU A 68 2.21 14.37 -0.26
C GLU A 68 2.39 14.24 1.26
N ALA A 69 1.43 14.74 2.05
CA ALA A 69 1.46 14.61 3.51
C ALA A 69 1.46 13.14 3.96
N PHE A 70 0.76 12.27 3.25
CA PHE A 70 0.75 10.83 3.49
C PHE A 70 2.14 10.23 3.23
N CYS A 71 2.75 10.56 2.08
CA CYS A 71 4.09 10.09 1.73
C CYS A 71 5.15 10.58 2.73
N GLU A 72 5.09 11.85 3.13
CA GLU A 72 5.97 12.42 4.13
C GLU A 72 5.84 11.69 5.48
N LYS A 73 4.61 11.46 5.95
CA LYS A 73 4.39 10.75 7.22
C LYS A 73 4.86 9.29 7.13
N CYS A 74 4.65 8.62 6.00
CA CYS A 74 5.17 7.27 5.75
C CYS A 74 6.70 7.23 5.85
N ALA A 75 7.41 8.14 5.17
CA ALA A 75 8.86 8.21 5.23
C ALA A 75 9.37 8.52 6.64
N HIS A 76 8.70 9.42 7.37
CA HIS A 76 9.07 9.77 8.74
C HIS A 76 8.94 8.58 9.72
N ILE A 77 7.88 7.78 9.58
CA ILE A 77 7.67 6.54 10.36
C ILE A 77 8.66 5.44 9.95
N GLY A 78 9.18 5.53 8.72
CA GLY A 78 10.02 4.52 8.10
C GLY A 78 9.19 3.41 7.46
N ILE A 79 8.14 3.72 6.72
CA ILE A 79 7.50 2.77 5.80
C ILE A 79 8.34 2.66 4.52
N ASP A 80 8.53 1.46 3.99
CA ASP A 80 9.40 1.23 2.82
C ASP A 80 8.63 1.21 1.50
N GLY A 81 7.34 0.90 1.54
CA GLY A 81 6.54 0.83 0.33
C GLY A 81 5.05 0.77 0.57
N LEU A 82 4.32 0.86 -0.54
CA LEU A 82 2.88 0.96 -0.60
C LEU A 82 2.35 -0.04 -1.64
N ILE A 83 1.24 -0.70 -1.31
CA ILE A 83 0.43 -1.48 -2.25
C ILE A 83 -0.91 -0.75 -2.35
N ILE A 84 -1.23 -0.23 -3.55
CA ILE A 84 -2.46 0.53 -3.81
C ILE A 84 -3.21 -0.15 -4.97
N PRO A 85 -4.08 -1.15 -4.69
CA PRO A 85 -4.67 -1.99 -5.73
C PRO A 85 -5.53 -1.24 -6.75
N ASP A 86 -6.14 -0.13 -6.33
CA ASP A 86 -7.03 0.70 -7.14
C ASP A 86 -6.30 1.87 -7.85
N LEU A 87 -4.97 1.96 -7.74
CA LEU A 87 -4.16 2.94 -8.46
C LEU A 87 -3.55 2.31 -9.73
N PRO A 88 -4.04 2.66 -10.94
CA PRO A 88 -3.48 2.12 -12.18
C PRO A 88 -2.02 2.55 -12.37
N VAL A 89 -1.20 1.65 -12.91
CA VAL A 89 0.24 1.90 -13.16
C VAL A 89 0.48 3.16 -13.99
N ASP A 90 -0.34 3.39 -15.02
CA ASP A 90 -0.17 4.54 -15.92
C ASP A 90 -0.44 5.87 -15.18
N VAL A 91 -1.45 5.89 -14.30
CA VAL A 91 -1.80 7.04 -13.44
C VAL A 91 -0.70 7.27 -12.39
N TYR A 92 -0.18 6.20 -11.78
CA TYR A 92 0.94 6.29 -10.85
C TYR A 92 2.17 6.92 -11.50
N GLN A 93 2.56 6.44 -12.69
CA GLN A 93 3.74 6.96 -13.38
C GLN A 93 3.59 8.43 -13.76
N GLU A 94 2.42 8.82 -14.27
CA GLU A 94 2.19 10.18 -14.74
C GLU A 94 2.13 11.19 -13.58
N HIS A 95 1.53 10.82 -12.45
CA HIS A 95 1.17 11.80 -11.41
C HIS A 95 1.88 11.61 -10.06
N TYR A 96 2.31 10.40 -9.70
CA TYR A 96 2.70 10.08 -8.31
C TYR A 96 4.09 9.48 -8.16
N GLN A 97 4.70 8.93 -9.22
CA GLN A 97 6.00 8.28 -9.14
C GLN A 97 7.10 9.21 -8.61
N ALA A 98 7.16 10.45 -9.09
CA ALA A 98 8.14 11.43 -8.64
C ALA A 98 7.98 11.75 -7.14
N LEU A 99 6.73 11.90 -6.70
CA LEU A 99 6.39 12.17 -5.30
C LEU A 99 6.78 11.00 -4.39
N PHE A 100 6.44 9.77 -4.76
CA PHE A 100 6.81 8.58 -3.97
C PHE A 100 8.34 8.43 -3.89
N SER A 101 9.04 8.67 -5.01
CA SER A 101 10.50 8.61 -5.08
C SER A 101 11.17 9.66 -4.19
N GLN A 102 10.62 10.87 -4.09
CA GLN A 102 11.10 11.92 -3.20
C GLN A 102 11.14 11.48 -1.73
N TYR A 103 10.20 10.61 -1.34
CA TYR A 103 10.07 10.08 0.02
C TYR A 103 10.65 8.67 0.19
N ASN A 104 11.39 8.15 -0.81
CA ASN A 104 11.94 6.79 -0.82
C ASN A 104 10.88 5.69 -0.62
N LEU A 105 9.66 5.90 -1.11
CA LEU A 105 8.58 4.92 -1.03
C LEU A 105 8.48 4.11 -2.33
N LEU A 106 8.51 2.79 -2.22
CA LEU A 106 8.24 1.90 -3.34
C LEU A 106 6.73 1.78 -3.56
N ASN A 107 6.27 1.78 -4.82
CA ASN A 107 4.91 1.36 -5.15
C ASN A 107 4.96 -0.05 -5.74
N ILE A 108 4.34 -1.00 -5.04
CA ILE A 108 4.28 -2.41 -5.42
C ILE A 108 3.02 -2.64 -6.25
N PHE A 109 3.20 -3.11 -7.49
CA PHE A 109 2.11 -3.37 -8.42
C PHE A 109 1.57 -4.79 -8.29
N LEU A 110 0.29 -4.94 -8.62
CA LEU A 110 -0.39 -6.23 -8.63
C LEU A 110 -0.55 -6.76 -10.05
N ILE A 111 -0.48 -8.08 -10.18
CA ILE A 111 -0.87 -8.83 -11.37
C ILE A 111 -1.79 -9.99 -10.99
N THR A 112 -2.56 -10.47 -11.96
CA THR A 112 -3.46 -11.64 -11.84
C THR A 112 -3.10 -12.68 -12.90
N PRO A 113 -3.59 -13.94 -12.80
CA PRO A 113 -3.37 -14.95 -13.83
C PRO A 113 -3.91 -14.57 -15.22
N GLN A 114 -4.81 -13.60 -15.27
CA GLN A 114 -5.42 -13.06 -16.49
C GLN A 114 -4.68 -11.84 -17.04
N THR A 115 -3.66 -11.33 -16.34
CA THR A 115 -2.83 -10.22 -16.83
C THR A 115 -2.00 -10.73 -18.01
N SER A 116 -2.05 -10.00 -19.14
CA SER A 116 -1.30 -10.39 -20.35
C SER A 116 0.22 -10.33 -20.12
N GLU A 117 0.98 -11.17 -20.84
CA GLU A 117 2.45 -11.15 -20.74
C GLU A 117 3.01 -9.75 -21.05
N GLU A 118 2.47 -9.07 -22.06
CA GLU A 118 2.87 -7.70 -22.41
C GLU A 118 2.68 -6.73 -21.22
N ARG A 119 1.53 -6.81 -20.52
CA ARG A 119 1.28 -5.97 -19.34
C ARG A 119 2.17 -6.36 -18.17
N ILE A 120 2.48 -7.65 -17.98
CA ILE A 120 3.44 -8.11 -16.97
C ILE A 120 4.84 -7.54 -17.26
N ARG A 121 5.32 -7.64 -18.50
CA ARG A 121 6.64 -7.09 -18.93
C ARG A 121 6.71 -5.58 -18.70
N TYR A 122 5.63 -4.88 -19.03
CA TYR A 122 5.54 -3.46 -18.78
C TYR A 122 5.62 -3.14 -17.29
N ILE A 123 4.79 -3.80 -16.46
CA ILE A 123 4.82 -3.64 -15.00
C ILE A 123 6.21 -3.94 -14.45
N ASP A 124 6.86 -5.03 -14.87
CA ASP A 124 8.22 -5.40 -14.46
C ASP A 124 9.24 -4.30 -14.77
N SER A 125 9.16 -3.70 -15.97
CA SER A 125 10.07 -2.62 -16.38
C SER A 125 9.95 -1.32 -15.57
N VAL A 126 8.85 -1.16 -14.83
CA VAL A 126 8.53 0.07 -14.07
C VAL A 126 8.38 -0.18 -12.56
N SER A 127 8.46 -1.45 -12.14
CA SER A 127 8.38 -1.86 -10.75
C SER A 127 9.73 -1.71 -10.07
N ASN A 128 9.71 -1.35 -8.79
CA ASN A 128 10.88 -1.41 -7.92
C ASN A 128 10.52 -2.28 -6.70
N GLY A 129 11.38 -3.23 -6.33
CA GLY A 129 11.11 -4.19 -5.27
C GLY A 129 10.59 -5.52 -5.81
N PHE A 130 9.27 -5.76 -5.75
CA PHE A 130 8.64 -6.99 -6.22
C PHE A 130 7.27 -6.71 -6.87
N ILE A 131 6.74 -7.70 -7.57
CA ILE A 131 5.39 -7.69 -8.15
C ILE A 131 4.50 -8.63 -7.33
N TYR A 132 3.32 -8.17 -6.94
CA TYR A 132 2.37 -8.94 -6.15
C TYR A 132 1.44 -9.75 -7.06
N MET A 133 1.58 -11.07 -7.10
CA MET A 133 0.69 -11.97 -7.86
C MET A 133 -0.51 -12.37 -7.01
N VAL A 134 -1.72 -11.97 -7.39
CA VAL A 134 -2.96 -12.44 -6.75
C VAL A 134 -3.32 -13.81 -7.31
N SER A 135 -3.43 -14.83 -6.47
CA SER A 135 -3.56 -16.23 -6.92
C SER A 135 -4.94 -16.61 -7.47
N SER A 136 -5.96 -15.78 -7.27
CA SER A 136 -7.33 -16.03 -7.71
C SER A 136 -7.96 -14.76 -8.28
N ALA A 137 -8.53 -14.87 -9.48
CA ALA A 137 -9.46 -13.90 -10.03
C ALA A 137 -10.74 -14.62 -10.47
#